data_AF-A0A2R6NVA2-F1
#
_entry.id   AF-A0A2R6NVA2-F1
#
_cell.length_a   1.000
_cell.length_b   1.000
_cell.length_c   1.000
_cell.angle_alpha   90.00
_cell.angle_beta   90.00
_cell.angle_gamma   90.00
#
_symmetry.space_group_name_H-M   'P 1'
#
loop_
_entity.id
_entity.type
_entity.pdbx_description
1 polymer ?
#
loop_
_entity_poly.entity_id
_entity_poly.type
_entity_poly.pdbx_seq_one_letter_code
_entity_poly.pdbx_strand_id
1 'polypeptide(L)'
;MQDSATDVKIGYHLFFMCLFRKISAHFNAIQGKIPRQKMATDWKNHLRGQMRDKFYKDLTRDINAEKTKGYTLDSTIDKASEGIRSLIKIIKEHTSDGNDHNVQLVIYFDEAHTLFKTAKNNDPLFFILLSVLNAYRKEPLFVIFLSTHLGPARSQLFTSTLPITKISFDCAPRECLPVQPYALTIADITQVPFMARFGRPL
;
A
#
# COMPACT_ATOMS: atom_id res chain seq x y z
N MET A 1 4.18 -0.29 30.34
CA MET A 1 5.26 0.10 29.41
C MET A 1 4.65 0.98 28.32
N GLN A 2 5.26 2.14 28.09
CA GLN A 2 4.72 3.27 27.33
C GLN A 2 5.59 3.45 26.09
N ASP A 3 5.07 3.12 24.91
CA ASP A 3 5.83 3.20 23.65
C ASP A 3 5.78 4.65 23.15
N SER A 4 6.95 5.26 22.93
CA SER A 4 7.07 6.61 22.37
C SER A 4 6.74 6.63 20.87
N ALA A 5 6.51 7.81 20.27
CA ALA A 5 6.24 7.92 18.83
C ALA A 5 7.41 7.35 18.01
N THR A 6 8.63 7.54 18.53
CA THR A 6 9.86 6.98 17.98
C THR A 6 9.82 5.46 17.96
N ASP A 7 9.38 4.82 19.05
CA ASP A 7 9.30 3.35 19.12
C ASP A 7 8.29 2.79 18.11
N VAL A 8 7.17 3.49 17.91
CA VAL A 8 6.17 3.12 16.89
C VAL A 8 6.76 3.27 15.47
N LYS A 9 7.49 4.36 15.19
CA LYS A 9 8.18 4.56 13.90
C LYS A 9 9.21 3.45 13.65
N ILE A 10 10.04 3.14 14.64
CA ILE A 10 10.99 2.03 14.59
C ILE A 10 10.25 0.73 14.27
N GLY A 11 9.12 0.47 14.95
CA GLY A 11 8.27 -0.68 14.69
C GLY A 11 7.81 -0.80 13.23
N TYR A 12 7.35 0.30 12.63
CA TYR A 12 6.96 0.31 11.22
C TYR A 12 8.16 0.13 10.27
N HIS A 13 9.28 0.80 10.51
CA HIS A 13 10.48 0.60 9.68
C HIS A 13 11.00 -0.84 9.75
N LEU A 14 10.98 -1.47 10.93
CA LEU A 14 11.31 -2.89 11.09
C LEU A 14 10.33 -3.81 10.35
N PHE A 15 9.03 -3.49 10.39
CA PHE A 15 8.03 -4.20 9.61
C PHE A 15 8.37 -4.16 8.11
N PHE A 16 8.59 -2.97 7.55
CA PHE A 16 8.93 -2.81 6.14
C PHE A 16 10.26 -3.49 5.77
N MET A 17 11.31 -3.31 6.59
CA MET A 17 12.60 -3.97 6.39
C MET A 17 12.45 -5.50 6.30
N CYS A 18 11.74 -6.11 7.26
CA CYS A 18 11.54 -7.56 7.27
C CYS A 18 10.65 -8.02 6.11
N LEU A 19 9.61 -7.26 5.79
CA LEU A 19 8.71 -7.54 4.68
C LEU A 19 9.46 -7.54 3.34
N PHE A 20 10.21 -6.48 3.04
CA PHE A 20 10.99 -6.38 1.81
C PHE A 20 12.01 -7.50 1.70
N ARG A 21 12.74 -7.80 2.78
CA ARG A 21 13.70 -8.91 2.81
C ARG A 21 13.05 -10.25 2.46
N LYS A 22 11.89 -10.55 3.03
CA LYS A 22 11.16 -11.81 2.75
C LYS A 22 10.68 -11.89 1.30
N ILE A 23 10.10 -10.80 0.78
CA ILE A 23 9.63 -10.76 -0.61
C ILE A 23 10.82 -10.89 -1.58
N SER A 24 11.93 -10.18 -1.31
CA SER A 24 13.17 -10.30 -2.08
C SER A 24 13.69 -11.73 -2.11
N ALA A 25 13.69 -12.44 -0.97
CA ALA A 25 14.11 -13.84 -0.92
C ALA A 25 13.22 -14.75 -1.77
N HIS A 26 11.90 -14.49 -1.79
CA HIS A 26 10.97 -15.23 -2.64
C HIS A 26 11.20 -14.96 -4.13
N PHE A 27 11.38 -13.70 -4.52
CA PHE A 27 11.57 -13.32 -5.92
C PHE A 27 12.95 -13.70 -6.48
N ASN A 28 14.00 -13.73 -5.66
CA ASN A 28 15.30 -14.26 -6.06
C ASN A 28 15.29 -15.75 -6.39
N ALA A 29 14.27 -16.50 -5.97
CA ALA A 29 14.12 -17.91 -6.34
C ALA A 29 13.50 -18.09 -7.74
N ILE A 30 13.01 -17.02 -8.38
CA ILE A 30 12.44 -17.08 -9.72
C ILE A 30 13.58 -17.27 -10.73
N GLN A 31 13.43 -18.22 -11.65
CA GLN A 31 14.39 -18.43 -12.71
C GLN A 31 13.99 -17.68 -13.98
N GLY A 32 14.94 -16.91 -14.52
CA GLY A 32 14.75 -16.14 -15.75
C GLY A 32 13.87 -14.91 -15.58
N LYS A 33 13.43 -14.33 -16.71
CA LYS A 33 12.55 -13.16 -16.76
C LYS A 33 11.11 -13.58 -17.05
N ILE A 34 10.16 -13.05 -16.28
CA ILE A 34 8.72 -13.28 -16.47
C ILE A 34 7.96 -11.95 -16.56
N PRO A 35 6.75 -11.89 -17.16
CA PRO A 35 5.96 -10.67 -17.12
C PRO A 35 5.61 -10.25 -15.68
N ARG A 36 5.60 -8.95 -15.37
CA ARG A 36 5.20 -8.42 -14.04
C ARG A 36 3.85 -8.95 -13.56
N GLN A 37 2.87 -9.02 -14.45
CA GLN A 37 1.55 -9.56 -14.13
C GLN A 37 1.62 -11.03 -13.68
N LYS A 38 2.49 -11.84 -14.30
CA LYS A 38 2.71 -13.23 -13.90
C LYS A 38 3.38 -13.29 -12.53
N MET A 39 4.43 -12.50 -12.30
CA MET A 39 5.10 -12.42 -10.99
C MET A 39 4.13 -12.06 -9.87
N ALA A 40 3.26 -11.06 -10.08
CA ALA A 40 2.24 -10.67 -9.12
C ALA A 40 1.17 -11.76 -8.90
N THR A 41 0.78 -12.47 -9.96
CA THR A 41 -0.18 -13.58 -9.89
C THR A 41 0.39 -14.76 -9.13
N ASP A 42 1.65 -15.11 -9.39
CA ASP A 42 2.37 -16.20 -8.72
C ASP A 42 2.53 -15.88 -7.23
N TRP A 43 2.90 -14.64 -6.89
CA TRP A 43 2.93 -14.17 -5.50
C TRP A 43 1.57 -14.27 -4.81
N LYS A 44 0.50 -13.78 -5.46
CA LYS A 44 -0.87 -13.87 -4.94
C LYS A 44 -1.28 -15.33 -4.70
N ASN A 45 -0.90 -16.23 -5.59
CA ASN A 45 -1.21 -17.65 -5.48
C ASN A 45 -0.38 -18.34 -4.37
N HIS A 46 0.89 -17.96 -4.21
CA HIS A 46 1.74 -18.42 -3.11
C HIS A 46 1.13 -18.08 -1.74
N LEU A 47 0.51 -16.91 -1.61
CA LEU A 47 -0.16 -16.45 -0.38
C LEU A 47 -1.61 -16.98 -0.20
N ARG A 48 -2.02 -18.05 -0.89
CA ARG A 48 -3.34 -18.67 -0.67
C ARG A 48 -3.31 -19.67 0.49
N GLY A 49 -4.45 -19.86 1.14
CA GLY A 49 -4.62 -20.81 2.23
C GLY A 49 -3.67 -20.54 3.42
N GLN A 50 -3.11 -21.61 3.99
CA GLN A 50 -2.30 -21.55 5.21
C GLN A 50 -0.94 -20.82 5.02
N MET A 51 -0.49 -20.65 3.77
CA MET A 51 0.79 -19.99 3.50
C MET A 51 0.78 -18.52 3.89
N ARG A 52 -0.38 -17.85 3.82
CA ARG A 52 -0.54 -16.47 4.28
C ARG A 52 -0.31 -16.35 5.78
N ASP A 53 -0.95 -17.20 6.56
CA ASP A 53 -0.84 -17.17 8.02
C ASP A 53 0.57 -17.52 8.47
N LYS A 54 1.19 -18.52 7.80
CA LYS A 54 2.59 -18.86 8.02
C LYS A 54 3.50 -17.68 7.70
N PHE A 55 3.30 -17.01 6.56
CA PHE A 55 4.07 -15.84 6.16
C PHE A 55 4.00 -14.73 7.22
N TYR A 56 2.80 -14.41 7.72
CA TYR A 56 2.65 -13.39 8.76
C TYR A 56 3.26 -13.81 10.09
N LYS A 57 3.10 -15.06 10.53
CA LYS A 57 3.75 -15.58 11.75
C LYS A 57 5.27 -15.48 11.66
N ASP A 58 5.84 -15.91 10.53
CA ASP A 58 7.27 -15.82 10.28
C ASP A 58 7.75 -14.36 10.22
N LEU A 59 6.95 -13.46 9.63
CA LEU A 59 7.25 -12.03 9.59
C LEU A 59 7.25 -11.41 10.99
N THR A 60 6.25 -11.71 11.81
CA THR A 60 6.18 -11.25 13.20
C THR A 60 7.35 -11.77 14.03
N ARG A 61 7.74 -13.04 13.85
CA ARG A 61 8.92 -13.61 14.50
C ARG A 61 10.18 -12.84 14.12
N ASP A 62 10.39 -12.57 12.83
CA ASP A 62 11.56 -11.83 12.36
C ASP A 62 11.58 -10.41 12.93
N ILE A 63 10.45 -9.70 12.92
CA ILE A 63 10.34 -8.35 13.52
C ILE A 63 10.72 -8.38 15.00
N ASN A 64 10.22 -9.35 15.76
CA ASN A 64 10.53 -9.48 17.17
C ASN A 64 12.02 -9.78 17.41
N ALA A 65 12.64 -10.62 16.57
CA ALA A 65 14.08 -10.88 16.62
C ALA A 65 14.93 -9.66 16.23
N GLU A 66 14.43 -8.78 15.35
CA GLU A 66 15.12 -7.54 15.01
C GLU A 66 14.95 -6.47 16.11
N LYS A 67 13.82 -6.46 16.84
CA LYS A 67 13.59 -5.53 17.97
C LYS A 67 14.60 -5.71 19.10
N THR A 68 15.09 -6.92 19.35
CA THR A 68 16.07 -7.17 20.43
C THR A 68 17.46 -6.61 20.14
N LYS A 69 17.73 -6.16 18.91
CA LYS A 69 19.04 -5.64 18.49
C LYS A 69 19.26 -4.17 18.83
N GLY A 70 18.27 -3.50 19.42
CA GLY A 70 18.43 -2.12 19.94
C GLY A 70 18.70 -1.08 18.85
N TYR A 71 17.97 -1.14 17.73
CA TYR A 71 18.18 -0.20 16.63
C TYR A 71 17.82 1.25 16.97
N THR A 72 18.60 2.18 16.43
CA THR A 72 18.22 3.59 16.35
C THR A 72 17.26 3.82 15.18
N LEU A 73 16.49 4.91 15.24
CA LEU A 73 15.55 5.27 14.18
C LEU A 73 16.25 5.39 12.82
N ASP A 74 17.34 6.15 12.74
CA ASP A 74 18.10 6.37 11.50
C ASP A 74 18.61 5.05 10.91
N SER A 75 19.14 4.15 11.75
CA SER A 75 19.59 2.84 11.31
C SER A 75 18.45 1.99 10.73
N THR A 76 17.25 2.04 11.33
CA THR A 76 16.09 1.33 10.77
C THR A 76 15.58 1.94 9.47
N ILE A 77 15.64 3.27 9.32
CA ILE A 77 15.28 3.97 8.08
C ILE A 77 16.20 3.52 6.95
N ASP A 78 17.52 3.54 7.17
CA ASP A 78 18.51 3.19 6.17
C ASP A 78 18.35 1.73 5.71
N LYS A 79 18.21 0.80 6.65
CA LYS A 79 18.01 -0.62 6.32
C LYS A 79 16.71 -0.90 5.59
N ALA A 80 15.62 -0.25 5.98
CA ALA A 80 14.35 -0.42 5.28
C ALA A 80 14.41 0.18 3.87
N SER A 81 15.11 1.31 3.71
CA SER A 81 15.35 1.96 2.42
C SER A 81 16.25 1.12 1.51
N GLU A 82 17.28 0.48 2.06
CA GLU A 82 18.08 -0.51 1.33
C GLU A 82 17.23 -1.73 0.93
N GLY A 83 16.38 -2.21 1.83
CA GLY A 83 15.47 -3.33 1.57
C GLY A 83 14.53 -3.09 0.39
N ILE A 84 13.89 -1.92 0.32
CA ILE A 84 12.99 -1.58 -0.79
C ILE A 84 13.76 -1.40 -2.10
N ARG A 85 14.94 -0.76 -2.09
CA ARG A 85 15.80 -0.62 -3.28
C ARG A 85 16.23 -1.98 -3.83
N SER A 86 16.64 -2.88 -2.93
CA SER A 86 16.99 -4.25 -3.28
C SER A 86 15.80 -4.99 -3.90
N LEU A 87 14.62 -4.91 -3.29
CA LEU A 87 13.41 -5.52 -3.83
C LEU A 87 13.05 -4.99 -5.23
N ILE A 88 13.08 -3.68 -5.42
CA ILE A 88 12.82 -3.06 -6.73
C ILE A 88 13.82 -3.54 -7.77
N LYS A 89 15.11 -3.59 -7.42
CA LYS A 89 16.15 -4.12 -8.31
C LYS A 89 15.84 -5.57 -8.73
N ILE A 90 15.49 -6.42 -7.77
CA ILE A 90 15.14 -7.83 -8.03
C ILE A 90 13.92 -7.93 -8.96
N ILE A 91 12.89 -7.12 -8.73
CA ILE A 91 11.71 -7.08 -9.59
C ILE A 91 12.12 -6.72 -11.03
N LYS A 92 12.95 -5.70 -11.23
CA LYS A 92 13.43 -5.29 -12.56
C LYS A 92 14.27 -6.36 -13.24
N GLU A 93 15.12 -7.05 -12.49
CA GLU A 93 16.00 -8.10 -13.02
C GLU A 93 15.21 -9.35 -13.45
N HIS A 94 14.14 -9.69 -12.73
CA HIS A 94 13.32 -10.87 -12.98
C HIS A 94 12.09 -10.61 -13.84
N THR A 95 11.91 -9.37 -14.33
CA THR A 95 10.76 -9.03 -15.18
C THR A 95 11.16 -8.67 -16.60
N SER A 96 10.37 -9.14 -17.58
CA SER A 96 10.61 -8.87 -19.00
C SER A 96 10.22 -7.44 -19.39
N ASP A 97 9.30 -6.84 -18.64
CA ASP A 97 8.69 -5.52 -18.89
C ASP A 97 9.04 -4.48 -17.81
N GLY A 98 9.97 -4.77 -16.89
CA GLY A 98 10.29 -3.92 -15.73
C GLY A 98 11.26 -2.77 -15.97
N ASN A 99 11.61 -2.47 -17.21
CA ASN A 99 12.62 -1.45 -17.51
C ASN A 99 12.07 -0.01 -17.56
N ASP A 100 10.81 0.20 -17.16
CA ASP A 100 10.21 1.51 -17.05
C ASP A 100 10.51 2.21 -15.72
N HIS A 101 10.48 3.53 -15.71
CA HIS A 101 10.58 4.35 -14.49
C HIS A 101 9.23 4.45 -13.73
N ASN A 102 8.28 3.56 -14.04
CA ASN A 102 6.94 3.57 -13.47
C ASN A 102 6.93 2.97 -12.05
N VAL A 103 5.78 3.06 -11.39
CA VAL A 103 5.49 2.39 -10.11
C VAL A 103 5.87 0.90 -10.22
N GLN A 104 6.78 0.45 -9.36
CA GLN A 104 7.25 -0.94 -9.34
C GLN A 104 6.61 -1.76 -8.22
N LEU A 105 6.23 -1.09 -7.12
CA LEU A 105 5.64 -1.74 -5.95
C LEU A 105 4.37 -1.01 -5.54
N VAL A 106 3.27 -1.77 -5.38
CA VAL A 106 2.03 -1.28 -4.81
C VAL A 106 1.78 -1.99 -3.49
N ILE A 107 1.63 -1.23 -2.41
CA ILE A 107 1.22 -1.74 -1.10
C ILE A 107 -0.16 -1.20 -0.81
N TYR A 108 -1.12 -2.08 -0.53
CA TYR A 108 -2.43 -1.66 -0.05
C TYR A 108 -2.63 -2.07 1.42
N PHE A 109 -3.23 -1.17 2.18
CA PHE A 109 -3.68 -1.40 3.55
C PHE A 109 -5.19 -1.53 3.51
N ASP A 110 -5.68 -2.74 3.76
CA ASP A 110 -7.11 -2.97 3.95
C ASP A 110 -7.53 -2.58 5.37
N GLU A 111 -8.80 -2.25 5.53
CA GLU A 111 -9.38 -1.75 6.79
C GLU A 111 -8.57 -0.61 7.43
N ALA A 112 -8.11 0.33 6.61
CA ALA A 112 -7.28 1.46 7.00
C ALA A 112 -7.94 2.39 8.04
N HIS A 113 -9.26 2.32 8.23
CA HIS A 113 -9.94 3.02 9.33
C HIS A 113 -9.35 2.64 10.71
N THR A 114 -8.82 1.42 10.84
CA THR A 114 -8.17 0.96 12.08
C THR A 114 -6.90 1.73 12.42
N LEU A 115 -6.26 2.41 11.45
CA LEU A 115 -5.09 3.26 11.66
C LEU A 115 -5.44 4.63 12.26
N PHE A 116 -6.72 5.02 12.28
CA PHE A 116 -7.16 6.24 12.94
C PHE A 116 -7.31 6.08 14.46
N LYS A 117 -7.07 4.88 14.98
CA LYS A 117 -6.89 4.67 16.42
C LYS A 117 -5.71 5.51 16.89
N THR A 118 -5.93 6.29 17.95
CA THR A 118 -4.92 7.16 18.54
C THR A 118 -3.81 6.32 19.15
N ALA A 119 -2.58 6.61 18.77
CA ALA A 119 -1.42 6.16 19.54
C ALA A 119 -1.44 6.85 20.91
N LYS A 120 -0.63 6.36 21.84
CA LYS A 120 -0.56 6.90 23.21
C LYS A 120 -0.14 8.38 23.27
N ASN A 121 0.43 8.93 22.18
CA ASN A 121 0.81 10.34 22.04
C ASN A 121 -0.27 11.22 21.39
N ASN A 122 -1.53 10.77 21.40
CA ASN A 122 -2.71 11.40 20.76
C ASN A 122 -2.68 11.51 19.23
N ASP A 123 -1.54 11.30 18.58
CA ASP A 123 -1.49 11.21 17.12
C ASP A 123 -2.09 9.88 16.63
N PRO A 124 -3.03 9.91 15.68
CA PRO A 124 -3.44 8.72 14.94
C PRO A 124 -2.25 7.95 14.37
N LEU A 125 -2.25 6.62 14.52
CA LEU A 125 -1.22 5.73 13.93
C LEU A 125 -1.04 5.96 12.43
N PHE A 126 -2.11 6.39 11.76
CA PHE A 126 -2.12 6.82 10.37
C PHE A 126 -1.06 7.89 10.07
N PHE A 127 -0.96 8.97 10.86
CA PHE A 127 0.02 10.03 10.61
C PHE A 127 1.45 9.57 10.88
N ILE A 128 1.64 8.68 11.86
CA ILE A 128 2.95 8.06 12.13
C ILE A 128 3.36 7.21 10.92
N LEU A 129 2.46 6.38 10.39
CA LEU A 129 2.70 5.57 9.21
C LEU A 129 2.96 6.44 7.97
N LEU A 130 2.24 7.54 7.77
CA LEU A 130 2.51 8.48 6.67
C LEU A 130 3.92 9.09 6.80
N SER A 131 4.34 9.48 8.00
CA SER A 131 5.70 9.98 8.25
C SER A 131 6.75 8.92 7.91
N VAL A 132 6.49 7.65 8.23
CA VAL A 132 7.38 6.52 7.89
C VAL A 132 7.45 6.32 6.38
N LEU A 133 6.30 6.30 5.69
CA LEU A 133 6.22 6.13 4.24
C LEU A 133 6.90 7.27 3.48
N ASN A 134 6.87 8.49 4.03
CA ASN A 134 7.56 9.64 3.45
C ASN A 134 9.09 9.46 3.39
N ALA A 135 9.68 8.60 4.23
CA ALA A 135 11.09 8.23 4.13
C ALA A 135 11.41 7.50 2.80
N TYR A 136 10.41 6.85 2.21
CA TYR A 136 10.53 6.08 0.96
C TYR A 136 10.05 6.84 -0.28
N ARG A 137 9.75 8.14 -0.17
CA ARG A 137 9.13 8.93 -1.26
C ARG A 137 9.94 9.00 -2.57
N LYS A 138 11.24 8.70 -2.53
CA LYS A 138 12.12 8.67 -3.71
C LYS A 138 12.09 7.33 -4.44
N GLU A 139 11.49 6.32 -3.83
CA GLU A 139 11.40 4.97 -4.38
C GLU A 139 10.12 4.84 -5.22
N PRO A 140 10.10 4.01 -6.29
CA PRO A 140 8.91 3.73 -7.11
C PRO A 140 7.86 2.87 -6.38
N LEU A 141 7.45 3.32 -5.21
CA LEU A 141 6.45 2.76 -4.33
C LEU A 141 5.17 3.59 -4.40
N PHE A 142 4.04 2.90 -4.57
CA PHE A 142 2.71 3.49 -4.45
C PHE A 142 1.96 2.82 -3.30
N VAL A 143 1.30 3.61 -2.46
CA VAL A 143 0.58 3.11 -1.28
C VAL A 143 -0.89 3.47 -1.38
N ILE A 144 -1.76 2.48 -1.16
CA ILE A 144 -3.21 2.62 -1.20
C ILE A 144 -3.78 2.31 0.20
N PHE A 145 -4.65 3.17 0.70
CA PHE A 145 -5.40 2.91 1.93
C PHE A 145 -6.86 2.64 1.57
N LEU A 146 -7.34 1.43 1.88
CA LEU A 146 -8.70 1.00 1.64
C LEU A 146 -9.45 0.97 2.98
N SER A 147 -10.62 1.60 3.02
CA SER A 147 -11.47 1.61 4.21
C SER A 147 -12.91 1.38 3.79
N THR A 148 -13.58 0.47 4.49
CA THR A 148 -15.01 0.19 4.32
C THR A 148 -15.89 1.17 5.10
N HIS A 149 -15.32 1.86 6.11
CA HIS A 149 -16.03 2.80 6.98
C HIS A 149 -16.06 4.25 6.47
N LEU A 150 -15.59 4.51 5.24
CA LEU A 150 -15.78 5.81 4.57
C LEU A 150 -17.15 5.92 3.85
N GLY A 151 -18.10 5.02 4.14
CA GLY A 151 -19.51 5.41 4.08
C GLY A 151 -19.76 6.52 5.11
N PRO A 152 -20.74 7.42 4.94
CA PRO A 152 -20.91 8.57 5.82
C PRO A 152 -21.30 8.11 7.23
N ALA A 153 -20.31 7.86 8.08
CA ALA A 153 -20.47 7.88 9.51
C ALA A 153 -20.69 9.34 9.89
N ARG A 154 -21.95 9.68 10.17
CA ARG A 154 -22.35 10.91 10.84
C ARG A 154 -21.55 11.07 12.13
N SER A 155 -20.48 11.84 12.10
CA SER A 155 -19.90 12.44 13.30
C SER A 155 -19.48 13.87 12.96
N GLN A 156 -20.43 14.76 13.26
CA GLN A 156 -20.27 16.15 13.65
C GLN A 156 -18.80 16.59 13.80
N LEU A 157 -18.30 17.39 12.85
CA LEU A 157 -17.20 18.36 13.07
C LEU A 157 -16.91 19.28 11.88
N PHE A 158 -17.65 19.20 10.77
CA PHE A 158 -17.61 20.20 9.70
C PHE A 158 -18.99 20.80 9.47
N THR A 159 -19.16 22.06 9.88
CA THR A 159 -20.35 22.90 9.62
C THR A 159 -20.36 23.50 8.21
N SER A 160 -19.54 23.01 7.29
CA SER A 160 -19.73 23.23 5.86
C SER A 160 -20.14 21.91 5.24
N THR A 161 -21.45 21.74 5.05
CA THR A 161 -21.99 20.70 4.17
C THR A 161 -21.51 20.96 2.75
N LEU A 162 -20.31 20.46 2.41
CA LEU A 162 -20.05 20.10 1.04
C LEU A 162 -20.93 18.87 0.77
N PRO A 163 -21.83 18.93 -0.23
CA PRO A 163 -22.67 17.80 -0.54
C PRO A 163 -21.76 16.63 -0.85
N ILE A 164 -21.92 15.53 -0.11
CA ILE A 164 -21.32 14.25 -0.45
C ILE A 164 -21.88 13.91 -1.82
N THR A 165 -21.08 14.17 -2.85
CA THR A 165 -21.37 13.70 -4.19
C THR A 165 -21.17 12.21 -4.19
N LYS A 166 -22.28 11.48 -4.36
CA LYS A 166 -22.29 10.02 -4.29
C LYS A 166 -21.51 9.40 -5.45
N ILE A 167 -21.26 10.20 -6.49
CA ILE A 167 -20.52 9.83 -7.68
C ILE A 167 -19.67 11.02 -8.15
N SER A 168 -18.51 10.72 -8.75
CA SER A 168 -17.57 11.66 -9.38
C SER A 168 -18.24 12.59 -10.42
N PHE A 169 -19.47 12.28 -10.82
CA PHE A 169 -20.26 12.98 -11.83
C PHE A 169 -21.16 14.09 -11.27
N ASP A 170 -21.47 14.11 -9.97
CA ASP A 170 -22.45 15.07 -9.40
C ASP A 170 -21.92 16.52 -9.40
N CYS A 171 -20.61 16.73 -9.51
CA CYS A 171 -19.97 18.06 -9.53
C CYS A 171 -19.59 18.56 -10.93
N ALA A 172 -19.68 17.73 -11.97
CA ALA A 172 -19.22 18.14 -13.31
C ALA A 172 -20.35 18.86 -14.07
N PRO A 173 -20.09 20.03 -14.69
CA PRO A 173 -21.02 20.64 -15.63
C PRO A 173 -21.47 19.63 -16.69
N ARG A 174 -22.73 19.68 -17.12
CA ARG A 174 -23.28 18.71 -18.09
C ARG A 174 -22.46 18.69 -19.39
N GLU A 175 -21.86 19.82 -19.78
CA GLU A 175 -21.02 19.91 -20.97
C GLU A 175 -19.63 19.26 -20.79
N CYS A 176 -19.22 18.99 -19.54
CA CYS A 176 -17.92 18.41 -19.19
C CYS A 176 -18.01 16.93 -18.82
N LEU A 177 -19.19 16.31 -18.85
CA LEU A 177 -19.35 14.88 -18.63
C LEU A 177 -18.81 14.11 -19.85
N PRO A 178 -17.68 13.39 -19.73
CA PRO A 178 -17.03 12.71 -20.86
C PRO A 178 -17.77 11.45 -21.33
N VAL A 179 -18.97 11.19 -20.82
CA VAL A 179 -19.76 9.98 -21.11
C VAL A 179 -21.13 10.41 -21.61
N GLN A 180 -21.40 10.16 -22.90
CA GLN A 180 -22.74 10.30 -23.45
C GLN A 180 -23.63 9.12 -23.01
N PRO A 181 -24.90 9.35 -22.70
CA PRO A 181 -25.85 8.26 -22.44
C PRO A 181 -25.82 7.23 -23.58
N TYR A 182 -25.79 5.94 -23.23
CA TYR A 182 -25.82 4.80 -24.17
C TYR A 182 -24.61 4.67 -25.12
N ALA A 183 -23.56 5.47 -24.94
CA ALA A 183 -22.37 5.41 -25.80
C ALA A 183 -21.33 4.36 -25.37
N LEU A 184 -21.45 3.81 -24.15
CA LEU A 184 -20.50 2.85 -23.59
C LEU A 184 -21.16 1.52 -23.30
N THR A 185 -20.47 0.44 -23.65
CA THR A 185 -20.87 -0.93 -23.31
C THR A 185 -20.37 -1.31 -21.91
N ILE A 186 -20.87 -2.44 -21.38
CA ILE A 186 -20.36 -3.03 -20.14
C ILE A 186 -18.85 -3.32 -20.25
N ALA A 187 -18.39 -3.77 -21.42
CA ALA A 187 -16.98 -4.04 -21.63
C ALA A 187 -16.12 -2.78 -21.47
N ASP A 188 -16.60 -1.63 -21.96
CA ASP A 188 -15.87 -0.36 -21.88
C ASP A 188 -15.75 0.16 -20.45
N ILE A 189 -16.82 0.06 -19.65
CA ILE A 189 -16.84 0.57 -18.28
C ILE A 189 -16.04 -0.29 -17.30
N THR A 190 -15.72 -1.53 -17.69
CA THR A 190 -14.86 -2.44 -16.91
C THR A 190 -13.37 -2.29 -17.22
N GLN A 191 -13.00 -1.48 -18.22
CA GLN A 191 -11.60 -1.24 -18.54
C GLN A 191 -10.92 -0.35 -17.49
N VAL A 192 -9.63 -0.64 -17.23
CA VAL A 192 -8.81 0.09 -16.26
C VAL A 192 -8.79 1.62 -16.51
N PRO A 193 -8.66 2.13 -17.76
CA PRO A 193 -8.72 3.57 -18.01
C PRO A 193 -10.05 4.21 -17.59
N PHE A 194 -11.17 3.50 -17.75
CA PHE A 194 -12.48 3.99 -17.32
C PHE A 194 -12.59 4.01 -15.80
N MET A 195 -12.25 2.90 -15.13
CA MET A 195 -12.23 2.80 -13.66
C MET A 195 -11.28 3.81 -13.01
N ALA A 196 -10.12 4.05 -13.63
CA ALA A 196 -9.15 5.03 -13.16
C ALA A 196 -9.66 6.48 -13.29
N ARG A 197 -10.49 6.76 -14.30
CA ARG A 197 -11.04 8.09 -14.56
C ARG A 197 -12.25 8.41 -13.69
N PHE A 198 -13.09 7.42 -13.36
CA PHE A 198 -14.38 7.65 -12.69
C PHE A 198 -14.46 7.09 -11.27
N GLY A 199 -13.45 6.35 -10.81
CA GLY A 199 -13.52 5.63 -9.54
C GLY A 199 -14.29 4.32 -9.66
N ARG A 200 -14.62 3.71 -8.51
CA ARG A 200 -15.11 2.32 -8.39
C ARG A 200 -16.09 1.94 -9.52
N PRO A 201 -15.89 0.81 -10.22
CA PRO A 201 -16.90 0.27 -11.12
C PRO A 201 -18.19 0.00 -10.34
N LEU A 202 -19.32 0.38 -10.94
CA LEU A 202 -20.66 0.06 -10.44
C LEU A 202 -20.90 -1.44 -10.41
#